data_AF-M1FCZ2-F1
#
_entry.id   AF-M1FCZ2-F1
#
_cell.length_a   1.000
_cell.length_b   1.000
_cell.length_c   1.000
_cell.angle_alpha   90.00
_cell.angle_beta   90.00
_cell.angle_gamma   90.00
#
_symmetry.space_group_name_H-M   'P 1'
#
loop_
_entity.id
_entity.type
_entity.pdbx_description
1 polymer ?
#
loop_
_entity_poly.entity_id
_entity_poly.type
_entity_poly.pdbx_seq_one_letter_code
_entity_poly.pdbx_strand_id
1 'polypeptide(L)' 'MKTLPHIFGIALDDERLAQIVEAYRPILGEIEKLRTLDLKATYPAVHFNPSTAYAKGETKQ' A
#
# COMPACT_ATOMS: atom_id res chain seq x y z
N MET A 1 0.49 -16.43 2.43
CA MET A 1 0.38 -15.00 2.01
C MET A 1 -0.20 -14.23 3.20
N LYS A 2 0.46 -13.19 3.72
CA LYS A 2 -0.10 -12.42 4.86
C LYS A 2 -1.23 -11.53 4.35
N THR A 3 -2.39 -11.56 5.01
CA THR A 3 -3.56 -10.75 4.64
C THR A 3 -3.40 -9.30 5.12
N LEU A 4 -4.07 -8.34 4.48
CA LEU A 4 -4.02 -6.92 4.87
C LEU A 4 -4.28 -6.69 6.38
N PRO A 5 -5.26 -7.36 7.03
CA PRO A 5 -5.47 -7.22 8.47
C PRO A 5 -4.24 -7.65 9.30
N HIS A 6 -3.57 -8.73 8.91
CA HIS A 6 -2.35 -9.21 9.56
C HIS A 6 -1.19 -8.21 9.42
N ILE A 7 -1.10 -7.48 8.30
CA ILE A 7 -0.05 -6.49 8.06
C ILE A 7 -0.25 -5.25 8.94
N PHE A 8 -1.51 -4.84 9.16
CA PHE A 8 -1.84 -3.64 9.94
C PHE A 8 -2.15 -3.91 11.41
N GLY A 9 -2.09 -5.17 11.86
CA GLY A 9 -2.44 -5.55 13.23
C GLY A 9 -3.92 -5.31 13.57
N ILE A 10 -4.79 -5.30 12.56
CA ILE A 10 -6.22 -5.04 12.73
C ILE A 10 -6.94 -6.37 12.83
N ALA A 11 -7.68 -6.57 13.92
CA ALA A 11 -8.63 -7.68 14.02
C ALA A 11 -9.92 -7.30 13.29
N LEU A 12 -10.13 -7.87 12.11
CA LEU A 12 -11.40 -7.81 11.38
C LEU A 12 -11.92 -9.23 11.23
N ASP A 13 -13.20 -9.43 11.51
CA ASP A 13 -13.88 -10.65 11.09
C ASP A 13 -14.11 -10.65 9.56
N ASP A 14 -14.42 -11.83 9.03
CA ASP A 14 -14.54 -12.05 7.59
C ASP A 14 -15.69 -11.25 6.96
N GLU A 15 -16.80 -11.09 7.68
CA GLU A 15 -17.96 -10.32 7.21
C GLU A 15 -17.60 -8.84 7.07
N ARG A 16 -16.95 -8.28 8.09
CA ARG A 16 -16.51 -6.89 8.10
C ARG A 16 -15.47 -6.62 7.02
N LEU A 17 -14.55 -7.57 6.80
CA LEU A 17 -13.57 -7.48 5.73
C LEU A 17 -14.27 -7.45 4.37
N ALA A 18 -15.24 -8.34 4.13
CA ALA A 18 -15.99 -8.37 2.87
C ALA A 18 -16.74 -7.05 2.63
N GLN A 19 -17.41 -6.51 3.65
CA GLN A 19 -18.10 -5.22 3.57
C GLN A 19 -17.15 -4.07 3.21
N ILE A 20 -15.97 -4.02 3.84
CA ILE A 20 -14.96 -2.99 3.55
C ILE A 20 -14.47 -3.14 2.11
N VAL A 21 -14.13 -4.35 1.66
CA VAL A 21 -13.66 -4.58 0.29
C VAL A 21 -14.70 -4.12 -0.72
N GLU A 22 -15.97 -4.45 -0.53
CA GLU A 22 -17.05 -4.01 -1.41
C GLU A 22 -17.24 -2.48 -1.38
N ALA A 23 -17.18 -1.87 -0.18
CA ALA A 23 -17.32 -0.42 -0.03
C ALA A 23 -16.22 0.35 -0.78
N TYR A 24 -14.98 -0.16 -0.79
CA TYR A 24 -13.84 0.49 -1.45
C TYR A 24 -13.63 0.05 -2.91
N ARG A 25 -14.36 -0.94 -3.41
CA ARG A 25 -14.26 -1.46 -4.79
C ARG A 25 -14.30 -0.34 -5.86
N PRO A 26 -15.16 0.69 -5.78
CA PRO A 26 -15.15 1.78 -6.76
C PRO A 26 -13.81 2.54 -6.79
N ILE A 27 -13.25 2.85 -5.61
CA ILE A 27 -11.97 3.57 -5.49
C ILE A 27 -10.83 2.72 -6.04
N LEU A 28 -10.83 1.41 -5.76
CA LEU A 28 -9.85 0.49 -6.33
C LEU A 28 -9.90 0.47 -7.86
N GLY A 29 -11.10 0.56 -8.45
CA GLY A 29 -11.28 0.69 -9.88
C GLY A 29 -10.67 1.96 -10.47
N GLU A 30 -10.83 3.11 -9.81
CA GLU A 30 -10.20 4.36 -10.24
C GLU A 30 -8.67 4.32 -10.12
N ILE A 31 -8.14 3.72 -9.05
CA ILE A 31 -6.69 3.53 -8.87
C ILE A 31 -6.10 2.64 -9.98
N GLU A 32 -6.83 1.60 -10.40
CA GLU A 32 -6.38 0.71 -11.46
C GLU A 32 -6.17 1.44 -12.79
N LYS A 33 -7.01 2.44 -13.11
CA LYS A 33 -6.84 3.29 -14.30
C LYS A 33 -5.51 4.06 -14.29
N LEU A 34 -4.99 4.41 -13.12
CA LEU A 34 -3.71 5.12 -13.04
C LEU A 34 -2.53 4.24 -13.46
N ARG A 35 -2.66 2.90 -13.37
CA ARG A 35 -1.61 1.96 -13.79
C ARG A 35 -1.45 1.90 -15.31
N THR A 36 -2.46 2.31 -16.07
CA THR A 36 -2.38 2.33 -17.55
C THR A 36 -1.69 3.58 -18.08
N LEU A 37 -1.37 4.55 -17.22
CA LEU A 37 -0.70 5.77 -17.60
C LEU A 37 0.81 5.54 -17.73
N ASP A 38 1.42 6.02 -18.82
CA ASP A 38 2.87 6.06 -18.93
C ASP A 38 3.41 7.27 -18.17
N LEU A 39 3.78 7.05 -16.91
CA LEU A 39 4.30 8.08 -16.01
C LEU A 39 5.83 8.22 -16.09
N LYS A 40 6.52 7.60 -17.05
CA LYS A 40 8.00 7.61 -17.15
C LYS A 40 8.60 9.02 -17.24
N ALA A 41 7.88 9.97 -17.85
CA ALA A 41 8.32 11.36 -17.98
C ALA A 41 8.08 12.19 -16.70
N THR A 42 7.31 11.67 -15.76
CA THR A 42 7.03 12.31 -14.46
C THR A 42 8.06 11.83 -13.46
N TYR A 43 8.86 12.74 -12.92
CA TYR A 43 9.61 12.47 -11.69
C TYR A 43 8.58 12.15 -10.60
N PRO A 44 8.63 10.98 -9.93
CA PRO A 44 7.73 10.68 -8.84
C PRO A 44 7.92 11.74 -7.75
N ALA A 45 6.82 12.35 -7.30
CA ALA A 45 6.85 13.44 -6.32
C ALA A 45 7.57 13.05 -5.01
N VAL A 46 7.61 11.76 -4.69
CA VAL A 46 8.35 11.21 -3.55
C VAL A 46 8.97 9.87 -3.95
N HIS A 47 10.29 9.76 -3.80
CA HIS A 47 10.99 8.47 -3.82
C HIS A 47 10.87 7.83 -2.43
N PHE A 48 9.87 6.98 -2.22
CA PHE A 48 9.83 6.16 -1.00
C PHE A 48 10.67 4.90 -1.22
N ASN A 49 11.90 4.92 -0.71
CA ASN A 49 12.75 3.73 -0.65
C ASN A 49 12.61 3.10 0.75
N PRO A 50 11.84 2.01 0.92
CA PRO A 50 11.66 1.38 2.23
C PRO A 50 13.00 0.89 2.81
N SER A 51 13.95 0.46 1.96
CA SER A 51 15.29 0.07 2.40
C SER A 51 16.04 1.22 3.08
N THR A 52 15.87 2.48 2.66
CA THR A 52 16.51 3.62 3.35
C THR A 52 15.78 4.02 4.62
N ALA A 53 14.46 3.81 4.70
CA ALA A 53 13.67 4.10 5.89
C ALA A 53 14.03 3.17 7.08
N TYR A 54 14.40 1.92 6.81
CA TYR A 54 14.77 0.94 7.84
C TYR A 54 16.28 0.70 8.00
N ALA A 55 17.13 1.27 7.14
CA ALA A 55 18.60 1.11 7.23
C ALA A 55 19.27 1.91 8.37
N LYS A 56 18.54 2.82 9.05
CA LYS A 56 19.10 3.63 10.14
C LYS A 56 19.11 2.87 11.48
N GLY A 57 19.76 1.70 11.48
CA GLY A 57 19.95 0.84 12.66
C GLY A 57 21.41 0.44 12.93
N GLU A 58 22.32 0.59 11.95
CA GLU A 58 23.71 0.15 12.11
C GLU A 58 24.71 1.24 11.72
N THR A 59 24.87 2.22 12.60
CA THR A 59 26.18 2.86 12.77
C THR A 59 26.27 3.39 14.20
N LYS A 60 26.69 2.52 15.13
CA LYS A 60 27.34 2.96 16.35
C LYS A 60 28.82 3.18 16.03
N GLN A 61 29.31 4.25 16.64
CA GLN A 61 30.65 4.84 16.63
C GLN A 61 31.82 3.87 16.47
#